data_AF-A0A224XYT9-F1
#
_entry.id   AF-A0A224XYT9-F1
#
_cell.length_a   1.000
_cell.length_b   1.000
_cell.length_c   1.000
_cell.angle_alpha   90.00
_cell.angle_beta   90.00
_cell.angle_gamma   90.00
#
_symmetry.space_group_name_H-M   'P 1'
#
loop_
_entity.id
_entity.type
_entity.pdbx_description
1 polymer ?
#
loop_
_entity_poly.entity_id
_entity_poly.type
_entity_poly.pdbx_seq_one_letter_code
_entity_poly.pdbx_strand_id
1 'polypeptide(L)'
;MKPAKRKRNIYKSFGFYLTILFLIANAIGLILIWGTNIFDNAVIQFLTIKDNGIFYNIWRDPKISLIVRIYPFNYTNFEAVVAGKEKPRVQEIGPYVFRENSIKSNVRFGGTENVTFSYSRTLTFLHNLSKGTLNDTLITPNAILIAASDKVSKDKLQT
;
A
#
# COMPACT_ATOMS: atom_id res chain seq x y z
N MET A 1 -72.10 -47.04 -2.24
CA MET A 1 -71.23 -46.65 -1.10
C MET A 1 -69.91 -46.11 -1.66
N LYS A 2 -69.64 -44.79 -1.61
CA LYS A 2 -68.41 -44.20 -2.19
C LYS A 2 -67.26 -44.28 -1.16
N PRO A 3 -66.05 -44.74 -1.53
CA PRO A 3 -64.95 -44.80 -0.56
C PRO A 3 -64.38 -43.40 -0.31
N ALA A 4 -64.18 -43.07 0.96
CA ALA A 4 -63.57 -41.82 1.39
C ALA A 4 -62.11 -41.74 0.89
N LYS A 5 -61.79 -40.77 0.02
CA LYS A 5 -60.42 -40.50 -0.41
C LYS A 5 -59.61 -40.00 0.80
N ARG A 6 -58.76 -40.86 1.35
CA ARG A 6 -57.76 -40.53 2.37
C ARG A 6 -56.85 -39.42 1.81
N LYS A 7 -57.13 -38.15 2.14
CA LYS A 7 -56.26 -37.02 1.81
C LYS A 7 -54.93 -37.22 2.55
N ARG A 8 -53.98 -37.91 1.91
CA ARG A 8 -52.65 -38.18 2.47
C ARG A 8 -51.96 -36.83 2.66
N ASN A 9 -51.42 -36.62 3.86
CA ASN A 9 -50.97 -35.34 4.42
C ASN A 9 -49.80 -34.67 3.66
N ILE A 10 -50.03 -34.23 2.42
CA ILE A 10 -49.05 -33.51 1.59
C ILE A 10 -48.48 -32.29 2.32
N TYR A 11 -49.34 -31.55 3.03
CA TYR A 11 -48.93 -30.40 3.84
C TYR A 11 -47.97 -30.77 4.99
N LYS A 12 -48.05 -31.99 5.54
CA LYS A 12 -47.11 -32.46 6.58
C LYS A 12 -45.74 -32.81 5.98
N SER A 13 -45.72 -33.40 4.79
CA SER A 13 -44.45 -33.69 4.08
C SER A 13 -43.79 -32.41 3.59
N PHE A 14 -44.55 -31.45 3.07
CA PHE A 14 -44.05 -30.15 2.64
C PHE A 14 -43.51 -29.33 3.82
N GLY A 15 -44.25 -29.31 4.94
CA GLY A 15 -43.79 -28.68 6.18
C GLY A 15 -42.48 -29.27 6.69
N PHE A 16 -42.29 -30.59 6.57
CA PHE A 16 -41.06 -31.27 6.96
C PHE A 16 -39.84 -30.84 6.12
N TYR A 17 -40.01 -30.67 4.80
CA TYR A 17 -38.91 -30.17 3.97
C TYR A 17 -38.59 -28.70 4.26
N LEU A 18 -39.60 -27.88 4.54
CA LEU A 18 -39.41 -26.47 4.90
C LEU A 18 -38.67 -26.31 6.24
N THR A 19 -38.97 -27.15 7.23
CA THR A 19 -38.25 -27.14 8.51
C THR A 19 -36.81 -27.60 8.34
N ILE A 20 -36.54 -28.61 7.50
CA ILE A 20 -35.16 -29.02 7.18
C ILE A 20 -34.39 -27.88 6.51
N LEU A 21 -35.00 -27.20 5.53
CA LEU A 21 -34.36 -26.06 4.86
C LEU A 21 -34.06 -24.93 5.83
N PHE A 22 -34.98 -24.63 6.74
CA PHE A 22 -34.77 -23.63 7.79
C PHE A 22 -33.63 -24.03 8.74
N LEU A 23 -33.55 -25.30 9.15
CA LEU A 23 -32.46 -25.79 10.00
C LEU A 23 -31.11 -25.72 9.29
N ILE A 24 -31.05 -26.05 8.00
CA ILE A 24 -29.81 -25.94 7.20
C ILE A 24 -29.38 -24.46 7.10
N ALA A 25 -30.31 -23.55 6.83
CA ALA A 25 -30.00 -22.11 6.75
C ALA A 25 -29.46 -21.56 8.08
N ASN A 26 -30.05 -21.96 9.21
CA ASN A 26 -29.57 -21.57 10.54
C ASN A 26 -28.20 -22.21 10.86
N ALA A 27 -27.97 -23.46 10.48
CA ALA A 27 -26.67 -24.12 10.66
C ALA A 27 -25.57 -23.42 9.86
N ILE A 28 -25.85 -23.02 8.61
CA ILE A 28 -24.93 -22.22 7.80
C ILE A 28 -24.67 -20.86 8.45
N GLY A 29 -25.71 -20.17 8.92
CA GLY A 29 -25.57 -18.90 9.64
C GLY A 29 -24.69 -19.02 10.89
N LEU A 30 -24.85 -20.09 11.67
CA LEU A 30 -24.01 -20.38 12.83
C LEU A 30 -22.56 -20.67 12.44
N ILE A 31 -22.33 -21.46 11.38
CA ILE A 31 -20.97 -21.73 10.89
C ILE A 31 -20.30 -20.45 10.42
N LEU A 32 -21.02 -19.53 9.77
CA LEU A 32 -20.45 -18.25 9.33
C LEU A 32 -20.12 -17.32 10.51
N ILE A 33 -20.98 -17.29 11.55
CA ILE A 33 -20.76 -16.45 12.74
C ILE A 33 -19.64 -17.01 13.63
N TRP A 34 -19.59 -18.33 13.83
CA TRP A 34 -18.65 -18.98 14.75
C TRP A 34 -17.37 -19.50 14.06
N GLY A 35 -17.37 -19.61 12.73
CA GLY A 35 -16.25 -20.07 11.92
C GLY A 35 -15.28 -18.96 11.50
N THR A 36 -15.42 -17.75 12.04
CA THR A 36 -14.51 -16.61 11.77
C THR A 36 -13.06 -16.98 12.02
N ASN A 37 -12.77 -17.75 13.08
CA ASN A 37 -11.43 -18.23 13.40
C ASN A 37 -10.79 -19.06 12.27
N ILE A 38 -11.57 -19.86 11.54
CA ILE A 38 -11.06 -20.68 10.42
C ILE A 38 -10.67 -19.75 9.26
N PHE A 39 -11.52 -18.77 8.98
CA PHE A 39 -11.27 -17.77 7.96
C PHE A 39 -10.03 -16.93 8.30
N ASP A 40 -9.95 -16.41 9.53
CA ASP A 40 -8.83 -15.60 10.00
C ASP A 40 -7.52 -16.40 9.93
N ASN A 41 -7.51 -17.66 10.36
CA ASN A 41 -6.33 -18.52 10.27
C ASN A 41 -5.92 -18.78 8.82
N ALA A 42 -6.88 -18.99 7.91
CA ALA A 42 -6.60 -19.17 6.49
C ALA A 42 -6.00 -17.90 5.87
N VAL A 43 -6.55 -16.72 6.21
CA VAL A 43 -6.03 -15.43 5.77
C VAL A 43 -4.63 -15.18 6.30
N ILE A 44 -4.39 -15.39 7.60
CA ILE A 44 -3.07 -15.24 8.22
C ILE A 44 -2.07 -16.17 7.55
N GLN A 45 -2.43 -17.43 7.33
CA GLN A 45 -1.55 -18.39 6.68
C GLN A 45 -1.17 -17.98 5.26
N PHE A 46 -2.13 -17.40 4.51
CA PHE A 46 -1.89 -16.92 3.15
C PHE A 46 -1.03 -15.64 3.11
N LEU A 47 -1.27 -14.70 4.04
CA LEU A 47 -0.54 -13.43 4.13
C LEU A 47 0.82 -13.55 4.82
N THR A 48 1.06 -14.63 5.57
CA THR A 48 2.35 -14.86 6.21
C THR A 48 3.43 -15.00 5.14
N ILE A 49 4.48 -14.19 5.25
CA ILE A 49 5.63 -14.24 4.36
C ILE A 49 6.42 -15.50 4.73
N LYS A 50 6.23 -16.56 3.96
CA LYS A 50 6.95 -17.83 4.08
C LYS A 50 7.74 -18.09 2.81
N ASP A 51 8.83 -18.82 2.95
CA ASP A 51 9.63 -19.24 1.80
C ASP A 51 8.74 -20.00 0.79
N ASN A 52 8.89 -19.67 -0.49
CA ASN A 52 8.07 -20.16 -1.61
C ASN A 52 6.54 -19.91 -1.51
N GLY A 53 6.07 -19.03 -0.61
CA GLY A 53 4.66 -18.62 -0.55
C GLY A 53 4.27 -17.71 -1.72
N ILE A 54 2.98 -17.76 -2.14
CA ILE A 54 2.45 -16.88 -3.19
C ILE A 54 2.61 -15.41 -2.79
N PHE A 55 2.23 -15.08 -1.55
CA PHE A 55 2.34 -13.71 -1.04
C PHE A 55 3.80 -13.26 -0.89
N TYR A 56 4.72 -14.18 -0.57
CA TYR A 56 6.15 -13.88 -0.54
C TYR A 56 6.66 -13.39 -1.91
N ASN A 57 6.27 -14.04 -3.00
CA ASN A 57 6.67 -13.62 -4.35
C ASN A 57 6.15 -12.21 -4.70
N ILE A 58 4.90 -11.91 -4.34
CA ILE A 58 4.28 -10.59 -4.53
C ILE A 58 4.98 -9.54 -3.67
N TRP A 59 5.28 -9.86 -2.40
CA TRP A 59 5.98 -8.96 -1.49
C TRP A 59 7.44 -8.70 -1.91
N ARG A 60 8.10 -9.71 -2.47
CA ARG A 60 9.50 -9.65 -2.92
C ARG A 60 9.66 -8.79 -4.17
N ASP A 61 8.83 -9.04 -5.17
CA ASP A 61 8.80 -8.32 -6.44
C ASP A 61 7.35 -7.95 -6.79
N PRO A 62 6.83 -6.87 -6.19
CA PRO A 62 5.52 -6.37 -6.53
C PRO A 62 5.55 -5.89 -7.98
N LYS A 63 4.95 -6.66 -8.89
CA LYS A 63 4.82 -6.32 -10.33
C LYS A 63 3.96 -5.08 -10.60
N ILE A 64 3.67 -4.29 -9.58
CA ILE A 64 3.00 -3.00 -9.66
C ILE A 64 4.06 -1.91 -9.74
N SER A 65 3.91 -1.01 -10.71
CA SER A 65 4.78 0.14 -10.84
C SER A 65 4.19 1.32 -10.08
N LEU A 66 4.93 1.87 -9.12
CA LEU A 66 4.53 3.07 -8.41
C LEU A 66 4.88 4.31 -9.25
N ILE A 67 4.01 5.32 -9.24
CA ILE A 67 4.24 6.58 -9.97
C ILE A 67 4.57 7.67 -8.95
N VAL A 68 5.78 8.20 -9.03
CA VAL A 68 6.27 9.31 -8.21
C VAL A 68 6.17 10.58 -9.03
N ARG A 69 5.52 11.62 -8.49
CA ARG A 69 5.44 12.95 -9.12
C ARG A 69 6.17 13.95 -8.24
N ILE A 70 7.13 14.65 -8.82
CA ILE A 70 7.96 15.64 -8.13
C ILE A 70 7.59 17.03 -8.66
N TYR A 71 7.41 17.97 -7.73
CA TYR A 71 7.06 19.36 -8.00
C TYR A 71 8.06 20.30 -7.31
N PRO A 72 9.22 20.58 -7.91
CA PRO A 72 10.20 21.50 -7.33
C PRO A 72 9.68 22.94 -7.28
N PHE A 73 10.13 23.69 -6.28
CA PHE A 73 9.87 25.12 -6.15
C PHE A 73 11.06 25.92 -6.66
N ASN A 74 10.86 26.66 -7.75
CA ASN A 74 11.86 27.55 -8.34
C ASN A 74 11.80 28.95 -7.72
N TYR A 75 12.94 29.50 -7.34
CA TYR A 75 13.03 30.82 -6.70
C TYR A 75 13.15 31.92 -7.76
N THR A 76 12.20 32.85 -7.76
CA THR A 76 12.09 33.91 -8.79
C THR A 76 12.82 35.20 -8.43
N ASN A 77 13.06 35.45 -7.14
CA ASN A 77 13.71 36.68 -6.64
C ASN A 77 14.97 36.39 -5.79
N PHE A 78 15.77 35.40 -6.20
CA PHE A 78 16.93 34.93 -5.44
C PHE A 78 17.91 36.04 -5.02
N GLU A 79 18.26 36.97 -5.92
CA GLU A 79 19.21 38.05 -5.61
C GLU A 79 18.73 38.97 -4.49
N ALA A 80 17.43 39.33 -4.49
CA ALA A 80 16.83 40.18 -3.46
C ALA A 80 16.75 39.47 -2.09
N VAL A 81 16.55 38.14 -2.11
CA VAL A 81 16.55 37.30 -0.90
C VAL A 81 17.93 37.26 -0.27
N VAL A 82 18.98 37.01 -1.08
CA VAL A 82 20.37 36.98 -0.59
C VAL A 82 20.80 38.34 -0.04
N ALA A 83 20.32 39.43 -0.64
CA ALA A 83 20.55 40.79 -0.15
C ALA A 83 19.73 41.16 1.10
N GLY A 84 18.86 40.27 1.61
CA GLY A 84 18.01 40.51 2.78
C GLY A 84 16.91 41.55 2.57
N LYS A 85 16.60 41.90 1.30
CA LYS A 85 15.66 42.97 0.95
C LYS A 85 14.22 42.48 0.83
N GLU A 86 14.04 41.25 0.37
CA GLU A 86 12.72 40.67 0.14
C GLU A 86 12.58 39.25 0.70
N LYS A 87 11.34 38.85 0.98
CA LYS A 87 11.01 37.45 1.28
C LYS A 87 11.10 36.60 0.01
N PRO A 88 11.45 35.31 0.10
CA PRO A 88 11.50 34.42 -1.06
C PRO A 88 10.15 34.28 -1.75
N ARG A 89 10.16 34.43 -3.07
CA ARG A 89 9.03 34.16 -3.97
C ARG A 89 9.35 32.92 -4.80
N VAL A 90 8.53 31.90 -4.63
CA VAL A 90 8.72 30.61 -5.30
C VAL A 90 7.59 30.34 -6.28
N GLN A 91 7.91 29.61 -7.34
CA GLN A 91 6.96 29.10 -8.33
C GLN A 91 7.11 27.59 -8.42
N GLU A 92 6.01 26.86 -8.31
CA GLU A 92 5.99 25.41 -8.53
C GLU A 92 6.25 25.08 -10.01
N ILE A 93 7.16 24.14 -10.25
CA ILE A 93 7.47 23.60 -11.57
C ILE A 93 7.22 22.10 -11.55
N GLY A 94 6.55 21.56 -12.57
CA GLY A 94 6.30 20.12 -12.68
C GLY A 94 4.93 19.77 -13.27
N PRO A 95 4.55 18.48 -13.23
CA PRO A 95 5.28 17.41 -12.57
C PRO A 95 6.51 16.91 -13.35
N TYR A 96 7.53 16.45 -12.62
CA TYR A 96 8.52 15.49 -13.11
C TYR A 96 8.14 14.10 -12.62
N VAL A 97 7.82 13.21 -13.54
CA VAL A 97 7.20 11.92 -13.24
C VAL A 97 8.21 10.80 -13.39
N PHE A 98 8.28 9.95 -12.38
CA PHE A 98 9.12 8.77 -12.34
C PHE A 98 8.29 7.53 -12.07
N ARG A 99 8.65 6.44 -12.72
CA ARG A 99 8.22 5.10 -12.36
C ARG A 99 9.18 4.53 -11.33
N GLU A 100 8.68 4.17 -10.17
CA GLU A 100 9.42 3.44 -9.17
C GLU A 100 9.15 1.94 -9.29
N ASN A 101 10.23 1.18 -9.37
CA ASN A 101 10.23 -0.27 -9.24
C ASN A 101 11.04 -0.64 -7.99
N SER A 102 10.48 -1.51 -7.16
CA SER A 102 11.02 -1.82 -5.85
C SER A 102 11.16 -3.33 -5.67
N ILE A 103 12.37 -3.79 -5.42
CA ILE A 103 12.70 -5.22 -5.34
C ILE A 103 13.38 -5.52 -4.01
N LYS A 104 12.94 -6.59 -3.35
CA LYS A 104 13.60 -7.14 -2.16
C LYS A 104 14.50 -8.31 -2.55
N SER A 105 15.78 -8.17 -2.28
CA SER A 105 16.82 -9.16 -2.59
C SER A 105 17.44 -9.71 -1.30
N ASN A 106 18.25 -10.78 -1.42
CA ASN A 106 18.95 -11.39 -0.29
C ASN A 106 18.04 -11.74 0.90
N VAL A 107 16.83 -12.23 0.62
CA VAL A 107 15.87 -12.57 1.68
C VAL A 107 16.38 -13.77 2.46
N ARG A 108 16.49 -13.64 3.79
CA ARG A 108 16.82 -14.74 4.71
C ARG A 108 15.80 -14.81 5.82
N PHE A 109 15.24 -16.00 6.02
CA PHE A 109 14.30 -16.30 7.08
C PHE A 109 15.07 -16.74 8.33
N GLY A 110 15.00 -15.93 9.38
CA GLY A 110 15.61 -16.21 10.69
C GLY A 110 14.67 -17.04 11.58
N GLY A 111 14.11 -18.11 11.04
CA GLY A 111 13.07 -18.91 11.72
C GLY A 111 11.64 -18.42 11.42
N THR A 112 10.74 -18.53 12.39
CA THR A 112 9.29 -18.29 12.20
C THR A 112 8.89 -16.81 12.31
N GLU A 113 9.75 -15.96 12.87
CA GLU A 113 9.37 -14.60 13.29
C GLU A 113 10.07 -13.49 12.51
N ASN A 114 11.28 -13.74 12.00
CA ASN A 114 12.12 -12.69 11.44
C ASN A 114 12.49 -12.96 9.99
N VAL A 115 12.41 -11.89 9.18
CA VAL A 115 12.85 -11.90 7.78
C VAL A 115 13.80 -10.73 7.56
N THR A 116 15.00 -11.03 7.08
CA THR A 116 16.01 -10.02 6.71
C THR A 116 16.09 -9.93 5.19
N PHE A 117 16.21 -8.72 4.65
CA PHE A 117 16.27 -8.49 3.20
C PHE A 117 16.99 -7.19 2.87
N SER A 118 17.46 -7.08 1.63
CA SER A 118 17.99 -5.84 1.06
C SER A 118 16.94 -5.21 0.15
N TYR A 119 16.68 -3.91 0.33
CA TYR A 119 15.71 -3.17 -0.48
C TYR A 119 16.42 -2.39 -1.59
N SER A 120 16.03 -2.65 -2.84
CA SER A 120 16.49 -1.90 -4.01
C SER A 120 15.34 -1.13 -4.63
N ARG A 121 15.55 0.16 -4.89
CA ARG A 121 14.58 1.06 -5.51
C ARG A 121 15.19 1.66 -6.77
N THR A 122 14.52 1.49 -7.89
CA THR A 122 14.92 2.07 -9.18
C THR A 122 13.88 3.07 -9.64
N LEU A 123 14.32 4.28 -9.99
CA LEU A 123 13.47 5.34 -10.54
C LEU A 123 13.76 5.50 -12.03
N THR A 124 12.73 5.31 -12.86
CA THR A 124 12.81 5.50 -14.31
C THR A 124 12.00 6.74 -14.69
N PHE A 125 12.62 7.73 -15.33
CA PHE A 125 11.95 8.95 -15.73
C PHE A 125 10.92 8.69 -16.84
N LEU A 126 9.71 9.24 -16.69
CA LEU A 126 8.62 9.13 -17.65
C LEU A 126 8.40 10.48 -18.33
N HIS A 127 9.07 10.68 -19.46
CA HIS A 127 9.01 11.94 -20.20
C HIS A 127 7.59 12.30 -20.66
N ASN A 128 6.81 11.32 -21.11
CA ASN A 128 5.44 11.51 -21.60
C ASN A 128 4.43 11.99 -20.54
N LEU A 129 4.70 11.74 -19.26
CA LEU A 129 3.86 12.18 -18.15
C LEU A 129 4.42 13.43 -17.45
N SER A 130 5.63 13.85 -17.82
CA SER A 130 6.32 14.98 -17.23
C SER A 130 6.07 16.26 -18.03
N LYS A 131 5.96 17.40 -17.34
CA LYS A 131 5.83 18.71 -17.99
C LYS A 131 7.16 19.22 -18.55
N GLY A 132 8.27 18.76 -17.98
CA GLY A 132 9.62 19.23 -18.29
C GLY A 132 10.61 18.10 -18.58
N THR A 133 11.89 18.44 -18.65
CA THR A 133 13.00 17.50 -18.87
C THR A 133 13.95 17.48 -17.69
N LEU A 134 14.76 16.43 -17.56
CA LEU A 134 15.80 16.38 -16.51
C LEU A 134 16.92 17.42 -16.71
N ASN A 135 16.94 18.13 -17.84
CA ASN A 135 17.89 19.21 -18.12
C ASN A 135 17.34 20.59 -17.73
N ASP A 136 16.12 20.66 -17.19
CA ASP A 136 15.51 21.93 -16.79
C ASP A 136 16.30 22.53 -15.61
N THR A 137 16.58 23.83 -15.71
CA THR A 137 17.36 24.55 -14.68
C THR A 137 16.42 25.06 -13.59
N LEU A 138 16.81 24.84 -12.32
CA LEU A 138 16.06 25.26 -11.15
C LEU A 138 16.97 26.08 -10.23
N ILE A 139 16.46 27.22 -9.77
CA ILE A 139 17.12 28.02 -8.73
C ILE A 139 16.53 27.60 -7.40
N THR A 140 17.34 26.94 -6.57
CA THR A 140 16.96 26.43 -5.25
C THR A 140 18.03 26.72 -4.20
N PRO A 141 17.69 26.76 -2.90
CA PRO A 141 18.68 26.90 -1.84
C PRO A 141 19.69 25.75 -1.87
N ASN A 142 20.96 26.05 -1.56
CA ASN A 142 21.99 25.04 -1.42
C ASN A 142 21.76 24.24 -0.11
N ALA A 143 21.09 23.10 -0.23
CA ALA A 143 20.74 22.26 0.91
C ALA A 143 21.97 21.76 1.70
N ILE A 144 23.08 21.46 1.01
CA ILE A 144 24.32 20.99 1.64
C ILE A 144 24.92 22.08 2.52
N LEU A 145 24.99 23.31 2.00
CA LEU A 145 25.51 24.45 2.76
C LEU A 145 24.64 24.75 3.99
N ILE A 146 23.31 24.70 3.84
CA ILE A 146 22.37 24.93 4.94
C ILE A 146 22.57 23.87 6.04
N ALA A 147 22.63 22.59 5.66
CA ALA A 147 22.83 21.50 6.60
C ALA A 147 24.19 21.59 7.33
N ALA A 148 25.26 21.94 6.60
CA ALA A 148 26.58 22.14 7.20
C ALA A 148 26.58 23.33 8.18
N SER A 149 25.95 24.44 7.81
CA SER A 149 25.86 25.64 8.66
C SER A 149 25.06 25.37 9.93
N ASP A 150 23.96 24.63 9.85
CA ASP A 150 23.17 24.23 11.02
C ASP A 150 24.00 23.37 12.00
N LYS A 151 24.77 22.40 11.48
CA LYS A 151 25.65 21.57 12.30
C LYS A 151 26.71 22.40 13.04
N VAL A 152 27.38 23.32 12.35
CA VAL A 152 28.40 24.20 12.95
C VAL A 152 27.79 25.15 13.98
N SER A 153 26.60 25.69 13.71
CA SER A 153 25.90 26.57 14.64
C SER A 153 25.56 25.86 15.95
N LYS A 154 25.05 24.61 15.88
CA LYS A 154 24.73 23.80 17.06
C LYS A 154 25.96 23.46 17.91
N ASP A 155 27.08 23.15 17.27
CA ASP A 155 28.34 22.84 17.95
C ASP A 155 28.83 24.04 18.79
N LYS A 156 28.74 25.26 18.23
CA LYS A 156 29.10 26.51 18.94
C LYS A 156 28.16 26.88 20.09
N LEU A 157 26.93 26.37 20.12
CA LEU A 157 25.98 26.62 21.22
C LEU A 157 26.19 25.67 22.40
N GLN A 158 27.00 24.61 22.24
CA GLN A 158 27.30 23.63 23.29
C GLN A 158 28.64 23.89 24.00
N THR A 159 29.48 24.78 23.46
CA THR A 159 30.69 25.34 24.09
C THR A 159 30.42 26.69 24.73
#